data_AF-A0A2P6RJU3-F1
#
_entry.id   AF-A0A2P6RJU3-F1
#
_cell.length_a   1.000
_cell.length_b   1.000
_cell.length_c   1.000
_cell.angle_alpha   90.00
_cell.angle_beta   90.00
_cell.angle_gamma   90.00
#
_symmetry.space_group_name_H-M   'P 1'
#
loop_
_entity.id
_entity.type
_entity.pdbx_description
1 polymer ?
#
loop_
_entity_poly.entity_id
_entity_poly.type
_entity_poly.pdbx_seq_one_letter_code
_entity_poly.pdbx_strand_id
1 'polypeptide(L)'
;MDLLPGGSSSMVKKTGFRSLKLVNIEMDQVLGDKPVGVDYGRLDNGLSYYVRCNSKPKMRAALALAVKVGSVLEEEEERGVTRIVEHLAFSATQNYTNHDIVRFLESIGAEFGACQNAVTSAGDTVYELFVPVDKLELLSEAISVLAEFSSEIRVSKDDVERERGAVMEEYRGNRNATGRMQDAHWLLMMAGSKYAERLPIGLEKVIRTVSPETVKQFIRSGTILAIWQ
;
A
#
# COMPACT_ATOMS: atom_id res chain seq x y z
N MET A 1 23.82 50.28 40.97
CA MET A 1 23.74 50.21 39.50
C MET A 1 23.65 48.75 39.14
N ASP A 2 22.50 48.36 38.57
CA ASP A 2 22.31 47.08 37.89
C ASP A 2 23.38 46.83 36.82
N LEU A 3 23.70 45.56 36.55
CA LEU A 3 23.58 44.95 35.23
C LEU A 3 23.76 43.41 35.33
N LEU A 4 22.96 42.72 34.51
CA LEU A 4 22.50 41.32 34.49
C LEU A 4 23.54 40.22 34.09
N PRO A 5 23.18 38.91 34.15
CA PRO A 5 24.10 37.77 34.30
C PRO A 5 24.46 37.06 32.99
N GLY A 6 25.58 36.31 32.98
CA GLY A 6 26.08 35.59 31.80
C GLY A 6 26.35 34.11 32.04
N GLY A 7 25.40 33.26 31.61
CA GLY A 7 25.66 31.99 30.93
C GLY A 7 26.06 30.76 31.76
N SER A 8 25.09 30.04 32.34
CA SER A 8 25.23 28.60 32.57
C SER A 8 24.77 27.84 31.33
N SER A 9 25.72 27.21 30.63
CA SER A 9 25.43 26.30 29.52
C SER A 9 24.68 25.07 30.05
N SER A 10 23.36 25.03 29.88
CA SER A 10 22.59 23.81 30.12
C SER A 10 22.86 22.84 28.97
N MET A 11 23.70 21.84 29.24
CA MET A 11 23.95 20.73 28.34
C MET A 11 22.63 20.11 27.89
N VAL A 12 22.29 20.31 26.61
CA VAL A 12 21.25 19.57 25.92
C VAL A 12 21.63 18.10 25.99
N LYS A 13 20.90 17.31 26.77
CA LYS A 13 21.04 15.84 26.79
C LYS A 13 20.69 15.33 25.39
N LYS A 14 21.72 15.06 24.58
CA LYS A 14 21.58 14.34 23.32
C LYS A 14 21.04 12.95 23.62
N THR A 15 19.77 12.72 23.35
CA THR A 15 19.13 11.40 23.37
C THR A 15 19.73 10.57 22.22
N GLY A 16 20.92 10.03 22.44
CA GLY A 16 21.55 9.08 21.52
C GLY A 16 20.89 7.70 21.62
N PHE A 17 21.02 6.90 20.56
CA PHE A 17 20.49 5.54 20.43
C PHE A 17 20.78 4.61 21.63
N ARG A 18 21.76 4.94 22.49
CA ARG A 18 22.06 4.24 23.76
C ARG A 18 20.98 4.38 24.85
N SER A 19 19.98 5.23 24.67
CA SER A 19 18.88 5.43 25.63
C SER A 19 17.61 4.66 25.29
N LEU A 20 17.58 3.93 24.17
CA LEU A 20 16.47 3.06 23.82
C LEU A 20 16.53 1.84 24.73
N LYS A 21 15.54 1.68 25.61
CA LYS A 21 15.33 0.41 26.30
C LYS A 21 14.97 -0.63 25.24
N LEU A 22 15.76 -1.70 25.15
CA LEU A 22 15.35 -2.90 24.43
C LEU A 22 14.01 -3.35 25.00
N VAL A 23 13.00 -3.38 24.15
CA VAL A 23 11.73 -4.02 24.49
C VAL A 23 12.02 -5.52 24.42
N ASN A 24 12.15 -6.15 25.59
CA ASN A 24 12.13 -7.61 25.67
C ASN A 24 10.69 -8.04 25.41
N ILE A 25 10.43 -8.50 24.18
CA ILE A 25 9.18 -9.15 23.82
C ILE A 25 9.41 -10.65 24.05
N GLU A 26 8.68 -11.25 24.98
CA GLU A 26 8.63 -12.71 25.05
C GLU A 26 7.90 -13.21 23.80
N MET A 27 8.54 -14.08 23.02
CA MET A 27 7.96 -14.58 21.76
C MET A 27 6.65 -15.36 21.96
N ASP A 28 6.44 -15.89 23.17
CA ASP A 28 5.23 -16.62 23.56
C ASP A 28 4.14 -15.70 24.13
N GLN A 29 4.46 -14.42 24.36
CA GLN A 29 3.48 -13.45 24.84
C GLN A 29 2.53 -13.11 23.68
N VAL A 30 1.28 -13.56 23.81
CA VAL A 30 0.20 -13.17 22.92
C VAL A 30 0.09 -11.64 22.95
N LEU A 31 0.34 -11.01 21.81
CA LEU A 31 0.12 -9.58 21.64
C LEU A 31 -1.37 -9.30 21.90
N GLY A 32 -1.66 -8.31 22.74
CA GLY A 32 -3.05 -7.92 22.97
C GLY A 32 -3.67 -7.39 21.67
N ASP A 33 -4.97 -7.63 21.48
CA ASP A 33 -5.72 -7.24 20.27
C ASP A 33 -5.78 -5.73 20.02
N LYS A 34 -5.33 -4.92 21.00
CA LYS A 34 -5.37 -3.47 20.93
C LYS A 34 -4.06 -2.89 20.39
N PRO A 35 -4.12 -2.04 19.36
CA PRO A 35 -2.97 -1.28 18.92
C PRO A 35 -2.34 -0.44 20.05
N VAL A 36 -1.01 -0.38 20.07
CA VAL A 36 -0.26 0.36 21.10
C VAL A 36 0.25 1.68 20.52
N GLY A 37 -0.02 2.79 21.21
CA GLY A 37 0.55 4.11 20.88
C GLY A 37 0.02 4.73 19.58
N VAL A 38 -1.20 4.36 19.17
CA VAL A 38 -1.91 4.91 18.02
C VAL A 38 -3.36 5.21 18.41
N ASP A 39 -3.93 6.24 17.80
CA ASP A 39 -5.37 6.46 17.81
C ASP A 39 -5.99 5.55 16.75
N TYR A 40 -7.09 4.87 17.08
CA TYR A 40 -7.72 3.93 16.15
C TYR A 40 -9.23 3.90 16.33
N GLY A 41 -9.93 3.44 15.31
CA GLY A 41 -11.38 3.32 15.33
C GLY A 41 -11.92 2.67 14.06
N ARG A 42 -13.24 2.63 13.97
CA ARG A 42 -13.98 2.11 12.81
C ARG A 42 -15.07 3.12 12.45
N LEU A 43 -15.12 3.48 11.17
CA LEU A 43 -16.16 4.35 10.62
C LEU A 43 -17.47 3.57 10.42
N ASP A 44 -18.59 4.29 10.28
CA ASP A 44 -19.92 3.68 10.09
C ASP A 44 -20.00 2.78 8.86
N ASN A 45 -19.19 3.06 7.83
CA ASN A 45 -19.11 2.26 6.61
C ASN A 45 -18.25 1.00 6.76
N GLY A 46 -17.66 0.74 7.94
CA GLY A 46 -16.85 -0.43 8.21
C GLY A 46 -15.32 -0.21 8.11
N LEU A 47 -14.87 0.90 7.52
CA LEU A 47 -13.44 1.20 7.36
C LEU A 47 -12.75 1.39 8.72
N SER A 48 -11.68 0.64 8.97
CA SER A 48 -10.85 0.79 10.16
C SER A 48 -9.70 1.76 9.90
N TYR A 49 -9.41 2.65 10.85
CA TYR A 49 -8.31 3.60 10.73
C TYR A 49 -7.36 3.50 11.92
N TYR A 50 -6.09 3.86 11.65
CA TYR A 50 -5.03 3.98 12.64
C TYR A 50 -4.25 5.26 12.35
N VAL A 51 -4.09 6.12 13.36
CA VAL A 51 -3.39 7.39 13.24
C VAL A 51 -2.33 7.47 14.32
N ARG A 52 -1.11 7.81 13.89
CA ARG A 52 0.02 8.00 14.80
C ARG A 52 0.74 9.29 14.47
N CYS A 53 0.86 10.17 15.47
CA CYS A 53 1.71 11.33 15.34
C CYS A 53 3.19 10.90 15.35
N ASN A 54 3.94 11.34 14.34
CA ASN A 54 5.37 11.16 14.26
C ASN A 54 6.06 12.52 14.12
N SER A 55 7.13 12.74 14.88
CA SER A 55 7.84 14.02 14.91
C SER A 55 8.76 14.26 13.71
N LYS A 56 9.07 13.20 12.95
CA LYS A 56 10.00 13.24 11.82
C LYS A 56 9.58 12.27 10.70
N PRO A 57 9.68 12.69 9.42
CA PRO A 57 9.98 14.04 8.97
C PRO A 57 8.87 15.03 9.34
N LYS A 58 9.24 16.29 9.58
CA LYS A 58 8.28 17.34 9.93
C LYS A 58 7.41 17.70 8.72
N MET A 59 6.18 18.13 8.96
CA MET A 59 5.25 18.61 7.92
C MET A 59 5.04 17.59 6.79
N ARG A 60 4.99 16.30 7.15
CA ARG A 60 4.75 15.19 6.24
C ARG A 60 3.78 14.20 6.88
N ALA A 61 2.98 13.55 6.04
CA ALA A 61 2.16 12.41 6.40
C ALA A 61 2.50 11.22 5.50
N ALA A 62 2.60 10.04 6.10
CA ALA A 62 2.59 8.77 5.39
C ALA A 62 1.18 8.20 5.51
N LEU A 63 0.52 8.03 4.37
CA LEU A 63 -0.82 7.49 4.25
C LEU A 63 -0.71 6.10 3.64
N ALA A 64 -1.44 5.14 4.19
CA ALA A 64 -1.51 3.78 3.66
C ALA A 64 -2.95 3.30 3.66
N LEU A 65 -3.43 2.85 2.51
CA LEU A 65 -4.67 2.10 2.37
C LEU A 65 -4.32 0.62 2.23
N ALA A 66 -4.59 -0.16 3.26
CA ALA A 66 -4.44 -1.61 3.24
C ALA A 66 -5.78 -2.27 2.89
N VAL A 67 -5.84 -2.90 1.71
CA VAL A 67 -6.96 -3.73 1.28
C VAL A 67 -6.61 -5.17 1.61
N LYS A 68 -7.47 -5.85 2.40
CA LYS A 68 -7.27 -7.25 2.82
C LYS A 68 -7.59 -8.25 1.70
N VAL A 69 -7.05 -7.98 0.52
CA VAL A 69 -7.18 -8.77 -0.70
C VAL A 69 -5.79 -8.85 -1.31
N GLY A 70 -5.24 -10.05 -1.33
CA GLY A 70 -3.99 -10.38 -2.02
C GLY A 70 -4.20 -11.55 -2.97
N SER A 71 -3.12 -12.01 -3.60
CA SER A 71 -3.20 -13.06 -4.61
C SER A 71 -3.72 -14.41 -4.10
N VAL A 72 -3.67 -14.67 -2.79
CA VAL A 72 -4.20 -15.93 -2.21
C VAL A 72 -5.71 -16.07 -2.39
N LEU A 73 -6.43 -14.96 -2.58
CA LEU A 73 -7.88 -14.98 -2.82
C LEU A 73 -8.23 -15.25 -4.28
N GLU A 74 -7.28 -15.21 -5.20
CA GLU A 74 -7.51 -15.46 -6.61
C GLU A 74 -7.93 -16.92 -6.84
N GLU A 75 -8.92 -17.12 -7.69
CA GLU A 75 -9.23 -18.41 -8.29
C GLU A 75 -8.32 -18.71 -9.50
N GLU A 76 -8.43 -19.90 -10.09
CA GLU A 76 -7.44 -20.37 -11.06
C GLU A 76 -7.35 -19.48 -12.31
N GLU A 77 -8.49 -19.00 -12.78
CA GLU A 77 -8.60 -18.06 -13.91
C GLU A 77 -8.31 -16.60 -13.52
N GLU A 78 -8.05 -16.32 -12.25
CA GLU A 78 -7.82 -14.99 -11.70
C GLU A 78 -6.37 -14.76 -11.27
N ARG A 79 -5.46 -15.72 -11.51
CA ARG A 79 -4.06 -15.65 -11.05
C ARG A 79 -3.30 -14.48 -11.67
N GLY A 80 -3.11 -13.40 -10.93
CA GLY A 80 -2.53 -12.12 -11.35
C GLY A 80 -3.55 -10.98 -11.53
N VAL A 81 -4.84 -11.22 -11.27
CA VAL A 81 -5.88 -10.19 -11.34
C VAL A 81 -5.69 -9.13 -10.26
N THR A 82 -5.28 -9.52 -9.05
CA THR A 82 -5.04 -8.55 -7.95
C THR A 82 -4.00 -7.52 -8.37
N ARG A 83 -2.92 -7.97 -9.04
CA ARG A 83 -1.88 -7.08 -9.57
C ARG A 83 -2.41 -6.16 -10.67
N ILE A 84 -3.27 -6.65 -11.57
CA ILE A 84 -3.92 -5.81 -12.58
C ILE A 84 -4.82 -4.75 -11.92
N VAL A 85 -5.56 -5.12 -10.88
CA VAL A 85 -6.41 -4.18 -10.12
C VAL A 85 -5.56 -3.10 -9.43
N GLU A 86 -4.42 -3.48 -8.85
CA GLU A 86 -3.45 -2.54 -8.28
C GLU A 86 -2.99 -1.49 -9.31
N HIS A 87 -2.64 -1.93 -10.53
CA HIS A 87 -2.26 -1.04 -11.62
C HIS A 87 -3.42 -0.13 -12.06
N LEU A 88 -4.62 -0.70 -12.21
CA LEU A 88 -5.82 0.06 -12.58
C LEU A 88 -6.18 1.14 -11.56
N ALA A 89 -5.93 0.92 -10.27
CA ALA A 89 -6.16 1.95 -9.25
C ALA A 89 -5.38 3.24 -9.56
N PHE A 90 -4.17 3.13 -10.12
CA PHE A 90 -3.36 4.29 -10.49
C PHE A 90 -3.62 4.86 -11.87
N SER A 91 -4.39 4.18 -12.73
CA SER A 91 -4.58 4.61 -14.11
C SER A 91 -6.02 4.86 -14.53
N ALA A 92 -6.97 4.24 -13.85
CA ALA A 92 -8.37 4.19 -14.23
C ALA A 92 -9.28 4.25 -12.99
N THR A 93 -9.39 5.42 -12.37
CA THR A 93 -10.48 5.70 -11.41
C THR A 93 -11.58 6.54 -12.07
N GLN A 94 -12.68 6.81 -11.36
CA GLN A 94 -13.78 7.60 -11.90
C GLN A 94 -13.44 9.08 -11.97
N ASN A 95 -12.85 9.63 -10.89
CA ASN A 95 -12.58 11.06 -10.79
C ASN A 95 -11.12 11.45 -11.03
N TYR A 96 -10.18 10.48 -10.98
CA TYR A 96 -8.77 10.73 -11.27
C TYR A 96 -8.28 9.88 -12.43
N THR A 97 -7.81 10.54 -13.49
CA THR A 97 -7.04 9.87 -14.53
C THR A 97 -5.62 9.59 -14.04
N ASN A 98 -4.89 8.71 -14.72
CA ASN A 98 -3.46 8.54 -14.48
C ASN A 98 -2.70 9.88 -14.47
N HIS A 99 -3.02 10.76 -15.42
CA HIS A 99 -2.40 12.08 -15.53
C HIS A 99 -2.74 12.95 -14.31
N ASP A 100 -3.94 12.88 -13.75
CA ASP A 100 -4.31 13.67 -12.58
C ASP A 100 -3.53 13.24 -11.34
N ILE A 101 -3.40 11.92 -11.13
CA ILE A 101 -2.61 11.35 -10.02
C ILE A 101 -1.14 11.73 -10.17
N VAL A 102 -0.56 11.56 -11.36
CA VAL A 102 0.83 11.94 -11.63
C VAL A 102 1.04 13.44 -11.42
N ARG A 103 0.15 14.30 -11.95
CA ARG A 103 0.23 15.75 -11.78
C ARG A 103 0.10 16.15 -10.31
N PHE A 104 -0.80 15.52 -9.56
CA PHE A 104 -0.94 15.76 -8.12
C PHE A 104 0.37 15.47 -7.40
N LEU A 105 0.99 14.31 -7.67
CA LEU A 105 2.26 13.92 -7.06
C LEU A 105 3.40 14.85 -7.46
N GLU A 106 3.53 15.18 -8.75
CA GLU A 106 4.52 16.16 -9.21
C GLU A 106 4.32 17.53 -8.54
N SER A 107 3.08 17.97 -8.33
CA SER A 107 2.76 19.26 -7.71
C SER A 107 3.22 19.37 -6.26
N ILE A 108 3.30 18.23 -5.55
CA ILE A 108 3.78 18.15 -4.18
C ILE A 108 5.28 17.79 -4.09
N GLY A 109 5.97 17.75 -5.24
CA GLY A 109 7.37 17.37 -5.34
C GLY A 109 7.63 15.88 -5.05
N ALA A 110 6.60 15.05 -5.20
CA ALA A 110 6.70 13.60 -5.09
C ALA A 110 7.19 13.01 -6.42
N GLU A 111 8.21 12.16 -6.36
CA GLU A 111 8.65 11.35 -7.48
C GLU A 111 7.91 10.00 -7.45
N PHE A 112 7.48 9.52 -8.64
CA PHE A 112 6.86 8.21 -8.78
C PHE A 112 7.79 7.11 -8.23
N GLY A 113 7.26 6.18 -7.43
CA GLY A 113 8.03 5.15 -6.73
C GLY A 113 8.66 5.60 -5.40
N ALA A 114 9.13 6.84 -5.27
CA ALA A 114 9.72 7.31 -4.00
C ALA A 114 8.63 7.81 -3.02
N CYS A 115 7.54 8.37 -3.53
CA CYS A 115 6.49 9.01 -2.74
C CYS A 115 5.09 8.43 -3.00
N GLN A 116 4.97 7.54 -3.98
CA GLN A 116 3.80 6.73 -4.27
C GLN A 116 4.29 5.31 -4.55
N ASN A 117 3.73 4.33 -3.84
CA ASN A 117 3.92 2.93 -4.14
C ASN A 117 2.62 2.17 -3.95
N ALA A 118 2.54 1.01 -4.58
CA ALA A 118 1.70 -0.05 -4.07
C ALA A 118 2.46 -1.36 -4.05
N VAL A 119 1.99 -2.25 -3.19
CA VAL A 119 2.49 -3.61 -3.11
C VAL A 119 1.33 -4.56 -2.97
N THR A 120 1.28 -5.52 -3.87
CA THR A 120 0.41 -6.68 -3.77
C THR A 120 1.20 -7.85 -3.18
N SER A 121 0.80 -8.30 -1.99
CA SER A 121 1.29 -9.50 -1.34
C SER A 121 0.31 -10.67 -1.57
N ALA A 122 0.59 -11.81 -0.95
CA ALA A 122 -0.36 -12.91 -0.98
C ALA A 122 -1.63 -12.61 -0.16
N GLY A 123 -1.55 -11.82 0.91
CA GLY A 123 -2.68 -11.58 1.83
C GLY A 123 -3.36 -10.22 1.66
N ASP A 124 -2.66 -9.23 1.11
CA ASP A 124 -3.13 -7.85 1.05
C ASP A 124 -2.57 -7.09 -0.16
N THR A 125 -3.20 -5.95 -0.44
CA THR A 125 -2.73 -4.94 -1.38
C THR A 125 -2.68 -3.61 -0.63
N VAL A 126 -1.50 -2.99 -0.57
CA VAL A 126 -1.29 -1.75 0.18
C VAL A 126 -0.92 -0.64 -0.79
N TYR A 127 -1.67 0.46 -0.77
CA TYR A 127 -1.38 1.69 -1.50
C TYR A 127 -0.82 2.72 -0.54
N GLU A 128 0.33 3.30 -0.87
CA GLU A 128 1.06 4.24 -0.01
C GLU A 128 1.24 5.58 -0.70
N LEU A 129 0.92 6.66 0.02
CA LEU A 129 1.20 8.04 -0.40
C LEU A 129 1.98 8.75 0.69
N PHE A 130 3.04 9.44 0.29
CA PHE A 130 3.83 10.28 1.18
C PHE A 130 3.70 11.75 0.77
N VAL A 131 3.00 12.53 1.59
CA VAL A 131 2.54 13.87 1.20
C VAL A 131 2.93 14.96 2.20
N PRO A 132 3.16 16.21 1.74
CA PRO A 132 3.30 17.35 2.63
C PRO A 132 1.96 17.71 3.28
N VAL A 133 2.03 18.22 4.51
CA VAL A 133 0.85 18.66 5.29
C VAL A 133 0.94 20.12 5.72
N ASP A 134 1.73 20.91 5.00
CA ASP A 134 1.79 22.37 5.14
C ASP A 134 0.52 23.07 4.66
N LYS A 135 -0.22 22.43 3.74
CA LYS A 135 -1.57 22.81 3.33
C LYS A 135 -2.53 21.67 3.59
N LEU A 136 -3.63 21.95 4.29
CA LEU A 136 -4.65 20.94 4.60
C LEU A 136 -5.30 20.36 3.33
N GLU A 137 -5.39 21.17 2.27
CA GLU A 137 -5.93 20.78 0.96
C GLU A 137 -5.17 19.60 0.35
N LEU A 138 -3.84 19.55 0.48
CA LEU A 138 -3.01 18.46 -0.07
C LEU A 138 -3.25 17.14 0.66
N LEU A 139 -3.42 17.20 1.98
CA LEU A 139 -3.79 16.03 2.77
C LEU A 139 -5.18 15.54 2.40
N SER A 140 -6.14 16.47 2.23
CA SER A 140 -7.51 16.13 1.82
C SER A 140 -7.52 15.47 0.45
N GLU A 141 -6.78 16.01 -0.52
CA GLU A 141 -6.68 15.47 -1.87
C GLU A 141 -6.03 14.08 -1.87
N ALA A 142 -4.97 13.86 -1.10
CA ALA A 142 -4.34 12.55 -0.96
C ALA A 142 -5.31 11.49 -0.38
N ILE A 143 -6.12 11.88 0.61
CA ILE A 143 -7.17 11.01 1.16
C ILE A 143 -8.25 10.72 0.11
N SER A 144 -8.64 11.71 -0.69
CA SER A 144 -9.59 11.50 -1.81
C SER A 144 -9.06 10.53 -2.85
N VAL A 145 -7.77 10.61 -3.21
CA VAL A 145 -7.12 9.66 -4.12
C VAL A 145 -7.17 8.23 -3.55
N LEU A 146 -6.84 8.04 -2.27
CA LEU A 146 -6.96 6.73 -1.63
C LEU A 146 -8.40 6.24 -1.55
N ALA A 147 -9.37 7.14 -1.34
CA ALA A 147 -10.79 6.78 -1.36
C ALA A 147 -11.19 6.21 -2.74
N GLU A 148 -10.72 6.79 -3.84
CA GLU A 148 -10.98 6.28 -5.18
C GLU A 148 -10.37 4.89 -5.41
N PHE A 149 -9.15 4.65 -4.92
CA PHE A 149 -8.52 3.32 -4.99
C PHE A 149 -9.33 2.26 -4.23
N SER A 150 -10.12 2.68 -3.23
CA SER A 150 -10.90 1.76 -2.41
C SER A 150 -12.22 1.32 -3.04
N SER A 151 -12.86 2.15 -3.87
CA SER A 151 -14.21 1.85 -4.38
C SER A 151 -14.49 2.22 -5.85
N GLU A 152 -13.72 3.12 -6.44
CA GLU A 152 -14.05 3.76 -7.72
C GLU A 152 -13.11 3.34 -8.87
N ILE A 153 -12.54 2.14 -8.81
CA ILE A 153 -11.71 1.61 -9.89
C ILE A 153 -12.60 1.30 -11.11
N ARG A 154 -12.33 1.99 -12.22
CA ARG A 154 -12.98 1.81 -13.51
C ARG A 154 -12.34 0.64 -14.24
N VAL A 155 -13.18 -0.25 -14.75
CA VAL A 155 -12.74 -1.41 -15.52
C VAL A 155 -13.43 -1.40 -16.88
N SER A 156 -12.82 -0.75 -17.87
CA SER A 156 -13.22 -0.90 -19.27
C SER A 156 -12.28 -1.85 -20.01
N LYS A 157 -12.69 -2.29 -21.19
CA LYS A 157 -11.83 -3.09 -22.08
C LYS A 157 -10.52 -2.36 -22.37
N ASP A 158 -10.59 -1.05 -22.62
CA ASP A 158 -9.42 -0.25 -22.98
C ASP A 158 -8.48 -0.03 -21.79
N ASP A 159 -9.01 0.10 -20.56
CA ASP A 159 -8.17 0.22 -19.36
C ASP A 159 -7.40 -1.07 -19.10
N VAL A 160 -8.08 -2.22 -19.13
CA VAL A 160 -7.45 -3.53 -18.91
C VAL A 160 -6.39 -3.81 -19.97
N GLU A 161 -6.67 -3.50 -21.24
CA GLU A 161 -5.72 -3.73 -22.32
C GLU A 161 -4.49 -2.82 -22.22
N ARG A 162 -4.66 -1.58 -21.74
CA ARG A 162 -3.55 -0.66 -21.49
C ARG A 162 -2.63 -1.18 -20.39
N GLU A 163 -3.20 -1.60 -19.25
CA GLU A 163 -2.40 -2.09 -18.12
C GLU A 163 -1.78 -3.47 -18.36
N ARG A 164 -2.37 -4.27 -19.25
CA ARG A 164 -1.83 -5.58 -19.65
C ARG A 164 -0.37 -5.48 -20.08
N GLY A 165 -0.02 -4.43 -20.82
CA GLY A 165 1.35 -4.19 -21.28
C GLY A 165 2.33 -3.97 -20.11
N ALA A 166 1.98 -3.08 -19.19
CA ALA A 166 2.81 -2.73 -18.03
C ALA A 166 3.05 -3.95 -17.12
N VAL A 167 1.98 -4.66 -16.75
CA VAL A 167 2.07 -5.88 -15.91
C VAL A 167 2.89 -6.97 -16.60
N MET A 168 2.79 -7.10 -17.92
CA MET A 168 3.60 -8.07 -18.67
C MET A 168 5.09 -7.70 -18.70
N GLU A 169 5.45 -6.43 -18.72
CA GLU A 169 6.85 -6.00 -18.61
C GLU A 169 7.43 -6.28 -17.22
N GLU A 170 6.66 -6.05 -16.15
CA GLU A 170 7.06 -6.45 -14.80
C GLU A 170 7.23 -7.97 -14.69
N TYR A 171 6.29 -8.74 -15.24
CA TYR A 171 6.39 -10.19 -15.29
C TYR A 171 7.69 -10.63 -15.97
N ARG A 172 8.03 -10.06 -17.13
CA ARG A 172 9.27 -10.36 -17.86
C ARG A 172 10.51 -9.97 -17.07
N GLY A 173 10.52 -8.80 -16.45
CA GLY A 173 11.61 -8.32 -15.60
C GLY A 173 11.92 -9.30 -14.45
N ASN A 174 10.88 -9.91 -13.88
CA ASN A 174 10.99 -10.92 -12.82
C ASN A 174 11.48 -12.29 -13.29
N ARG A 175 11.62 -12.55 -14.61
CA ARG A 175 12.14 -13.84 -15.12
C ARG A 175 13.67 -13.93 -15.14
N ASN A 176 14.36 -13.01 -14.47
CA ASN A 176 15.80 -13.09 -14.23
C ASN A 176 16.18 -14.19 -13.20
N ALA A 177 17.48 -14.39 -12.95
CA ALA A 177 17.97 -15.44 -12.05
C ALA A 177 17.45 -15.29 -10.61
N THR A 178 17.42 -14.05 -10.09
CA THR A 178 16.94 -13.74 -8.74
C THR A 178 15.46 -14.05 -8.61
N GLY A 179 14.62 -13.62 -9.57
CA GLY A 179 13.19 -13.88 -9.53
C GLY A 179 12.85 -15.37 -9.62
N ARG A 180 13.55 -16.14 -10.48
CA ARG A 180 13.37 -17.61 -10.52
C ARG A 180 13.76 -18.29 -9.22
N MET A 181 14.82 -17.81 -8.56
CA MET A 181 15.24 -18.31 -7.25
C MET A 181 14.20 -17.97 -6.17
N GLN A 182 13.63 -16.76 -6.20
CA GLN A 182 12.56 -16.35 -5.27
C GLN A 182 11.28 -17.17 -5.48
N ASP A 183 10.84 -17.37 -6.73
CA ASP A 183 9.70 -18.22 -7.05
C ASP A 183 9.90 -19.63 -6.45
N ALA A 184 11.04 -20.27 -6.76
CA ALA A 184 11.34 -21.60 -6.23
C ALA A 184 11.42 -21.66 -4.70
N HIS A 185 12.00 -20.63 -4.07
CA HIS A 185 12.06 -20.51 -2.62
C HIS A 185 10.67 -20.47 -2.00
N TRP A 186 9.79 -19.57 -2.47
CA TRP A 186 8.45 -19.44 -1.91
C TRP A 186 7.57 -20.65 -2.18
N LEU A 187 7.69 -21.27 -3.36
CA LEU A 187 7.00 -22.52 -3.69
C LEU A 187 7.34 -23.64 -2.70
N LEU A 188 8.62 -23.78 -2.35
CA LEU A 188 9.09 -24.79 -1.40
C LEU A 188 8.65 -24.46 0.03
N MET A 189 8.87 -23.21 0.46
CA MET A 189 8.53 -22.76 1.82
C MET A 189 7.04 -22.87 2.14
N MET A 190 6.19 -22.67 1.13
CA MET A 190 4.73 -22.67 1.27
C MET A 190 4.06 -23.94 0.75
N ALA A 191 4.84 -25.00 0.49
CA ALA A 191 4.34 -26.25 -0.09
C ALA A 191 3.18 -26.83 0.74
N GLY A 192 2.13 -27.29 0.04
CA GLY A 192 0.91 -27.81 0.67
C GLY A 192 -0.10 -26.74 1.09
N SER A 193 0.10 -25.47 0.72
CA SER A 193 -0.84 -24.38 0.96
C SER A 193 -1.20 -23.63 -0.32
N LYS A 194 -2.35 -22.93 -0.31
CA LYS A 194 -2.79 -22.06 -1.42
C LYS A 194 -1.74 -20.99 -1.77
N TYR A 195 -0.90 -20.57 -0.81
CA TYR A 195 0.16 -19.58 -1.01
C TYR A 195 1.21 -20.03 -2.03
N ALA A 196 1.57 -21.32 -2.09
CA ALA A 196 2.48 -21.83 -3.10
C ALA A 196 1.86 -21.74 -4.51
N GLU A 197 0.54 -21.80 -4.63
CA GLU A 197 -0.14 -21.76 -5.91
C GLU A 197 -0.54 -20.35 -6.34
N ARG A 198 -0.30 -19.34 -5.50
CA ARG A 198 -0.80 -17.98 -5.67
C ARG A 198 0.29 -16.92 -5.48
N LEU A 199 1.41 -17.09 -6.18
CA LEU A 199 2.44 -16.06 -6.21
C LEU A 199 1.86 -14.73 -6.77
N PRO A 200 2.14 -13.56 -6.16
CA PRO A 200 1.51 -12.29 -6.51
C PRO A 200 1.64 -11.84 -7.97
N ILE A 201 2.68 -12.28 -8.67
CA ILE A 201 2.87 -11.94 -10.08
C ILE A 201 1.87 -12.63 -11.02
N GLY A 202 1.23 -13.73 -10.57
CA GLY A 202 0.25 -14.46 -11.35
C GLY A 202 0.82 -15.30 -12.50
N LEU A 203 -0.07 -15.67 -13.43
CA LEU A 203 0.26 -16.48 -14.61
C LEU A 203 0.24 -15.64 -15.88
N GLU A 204 1.27 -15.77 -16.73
CA GLU A 204 1.31 -15.10 -18.03
C GLU A 204 0.05 -15.35 -18.87
N LYS A 205 -0.45 -16.60 -18.90
CA LYS A 205 -1.66 -16.94 -19.64
C LYS A 205 -2.85 -16.09 -19.17
N VAL A 206 -3.06 -16.00 -17.86
CA VAL A 206 -4.17 -15.23 -17.26
C VAL A 206 -3.98 -13.75 -17.52
N ILE A 207 -2.79 -13.20 -17.24
CA ILE A 207 -2.48 -11.79 -17.49
C ILE A 207 -2.71 -11.43 -18.95
N ARG A 208 -2.48 -12.34 -19.90
CA ARG A 208 -2.71 -12.11 -21.33
C ARG A 208 -4.16 -12.22 -21.80
N THR A 209 -5.00 -12.97 -21.10
CA THR A 209 -6.34 -13.31 -21.59
C THR A 209 -7.48 -12.92 -20.68
N VAL A 210 -7.21 -12.46 -19.45
CA VAL A 210 -8.28 -12.11 -18.50
C VAL A 210 -9.20 -11.04 -19.09
N SER A 211 -10.50 -11.24 -18.91
CA SER A 211 -11.54 -10.34 -19.40
C SER A 211 -11.82 -9.23 -18.39
N PRO A 212 -12.28 -8.06 -18.86
CA PRO A 212 -12.76 -6.99 -17.98
C PRO A 212 -13.87 -7.45 -17.04
N GLU A 213 -14.70 -8.40 -17.46
CA GLU A 213 -15.78 -8.97 -16.66
C GLU A 213 -15.24 -9.73 -15.45
N THR A 214 -14.21 -10.56 -15.64
CA THR A 214 -13.53 -11.29 -14.55
C THR A 214 -12.90 -10.30 -13.57
N VAL A 215 -12.22 -9.26 -14.05
CA VAL A 215 -11.62 -8.23 -13.18
C VAL A 215 -12.70 -7.50 -12.37
N LYS A 216 -13.82 -7.11 -12.98
CA LYS A 216 -14.96 -6.50 -12.26
C LYS A 216 -15.54 -7.44 -11.21
N GLN A 217 -15.69 -8.71 -11.55
CA GLN A 217 -16.23 -9.70 -10.64
C GLN A 217 -15.32 -9.85 -9.41
N PHE A 218 -14.01 -9.93 -9.62
CA PHE A 218 -13.01 -9.99 -8.56
C PHE A 218 -13.07 -8.76 -7.62
N ILE A 219 -13.17 -7.54 -8.17
CA ILE A 219 -13.33 -6.33 -7.36
C ILE A 219 -14.63 -6.37 -6.53
N ARG A 220 -15.73 -6.84 -7.12
CA ARG A 220 -17.03 -6.93 -6.42
C ARG A 220 -17.03 -7.99 -5.32
N SER A 221 -16.31 -9.11 -5.52
CA SER A 221 -16.23 -10.19 -4.53
C SER A 221 -15.22 -9.89 -3.42
N GLY A 222 -14.07 -9.28 -3.75
CA GLY A 222 -12.98 -9.00 -2.82
C GLY A 222 -13.09 -7.66 -2.10
N THR A 223 -13.43 -6.59 -2.80
CA THR A 223 -13.30 -5.21 -2.29
C THR A 223 -14.59 -4.69 -1.64
N ILE A 224 -15.77 -5.07 -2.16
CA ILE A 224 -17.05 -4.53 -1.68
C ILE A 224 -17.57 -5.27 -0.44
N LEU A 225 -17.27 -6.55 -0.24
CA LEU A 225 -17.67 -7.25 0.99
C LEU A 225 -16.73 -6.95 2.17
N ALA A 226 -15.43 -6.74 1.93
CA ALA A 226 -14.45 -6.56 3.02
C ALA A 226 -14.43 -5.15 3.62
N ILE A 227 -14.86 -4.12 2.87
CA ILE A 227 -14.98 -2.75 3.39
C ILE A 227 -16.34 -2.52 4.06
N TRP A 228 -17.40 -3.25 3.64
CA TRP A 228 -18.80 -3.01 4.03
C TRP A 228 -19.44 -4.11 4.91
N GLN A 229 -18.66 -5.04 5.44
CA GLN A 229 -19.06 -5.93 6.56
C GLN A 229 -18.31 -5.52 7.81
#